data_AF-A0A0F4LH89-F1
#
_entry.id   AF-A0A0F4LH89-F1
#
_cell.length_a   1.000
_cell.length_b   1.000
_cell.length_c   1.000
_cell.angle_alpha   90.00
_cell.angle_beta   90.00
_cell.angle_gamma   90.00
#
_symmetry.space_group_name_H-M   'P 1'
#
loop_
_entity.id
_entity.type
_entity.pdbx_description
1 polymer ?
#
loop_
_entity_poly.entity_id
_entity_poly.type
_entity_poly.pdbx_seq_one_letter_code
_entity_poly.pdbx_strand_id
1 'polypeptide(L)' 'MADEVMKTALLDRHMKEVFDWSDSDIPVRDALWDYFMEKNGRDTIKTEEAMLPFLKDSDDKIESFVNENLKK' A
#
# COMPACT_ATOMS: atom_id res chain seq x y z
N MET A 1 -9.70 -13.10 17.11
CA MET A 1 -8.95 -11.90 16.69
C MET A 1 -7.59 -12.30 16.08
N ALA A 2 -7.56 -13.35 15.24
CA ALA A 2 -6.32 -13.86 14.64
C ALA A 2 -6.27 -13.66 13.12
N ASP A 3 -7.44 -13.50 12.47
CA ASP A 3 -7.54 -13.24 11.03
C ASP A 3 -7.10 -11.85 10.58
N GLU A 4 -7.04 -10.85 11.48
CA GLU A 4 -6.54 -9.51 11.13
C GLU A 4 -5.02 -9.46 11.01
N VAL A 5 -4.30 -10.38 11.66
CA VAL A 5 -2.82 -10.37 11.70
C VAL A 5 -2.21 -10.95 10.42
N MET A 6 -2.94 -11.78 9.66
CA MET A 6 -2.41 -12.38 8.43
C MET A 6 -2.62 -11.53 7.16
N LYS A 7 -3.60 -10.61 7.15
CA LYS A 7 -3.91 -9.79 5.97
C LYS A 7 -2.95 -8.62 5.74
N THR A 8 -2.18 -8.21 6.75
CA THR A 8 -1.22 -7.12 6.58
C THR A 8 0.15 -7.58 6.09
N ALA A 9 0.35 -8.89 5.88
CA ALA A 9 1.65 -9.44 5.54
C ALA A 9 2.27 -8.77 4.32
N LEU A 10 1.50 -8.48 3.26
CA LEU A 10 1.97 -7.78 2.06
C LEU A 10 2.25 -6.29 2.33
N LEU A 11 1.32 -5.61 3.00
CA LEU A 11 1.42 -4.18 3.31
C LEU A 11 2.63 -3.85 4.19
N ASP A 12 3.03 -4.80 5.04
CA ASP A 12 4.20 -4.70 5.91
C ASP A 12 5.52 -5.12 5.22
N ARG A 13 5.48 -5.74 4.02
CA ARG A 13 6.70 -6.06 3.26
C ARG A 13 7.29 -4.84 2.61
N HIS A 14 8.60 -4.87 2.38
CA HIS A 14 9.26 -3.79 1.67
C HIS A 14 8.92 -3.87 0.18
N MET A 15 8.77 -2.72 -0.47
CA MET A 15 8.44 -2.63 -1.89
C MET A 15 9.40 -3.46 -2.77
N LYS A 16 10.70 -3.41 -2.48
CA LYS A 16 11.73 -4.20 -3.19
C LYS A 16 11.60 -5.73 -3.04
N GLU A 17 10.90 -6.21 -2.03
CA GLU A 17 10.69 -7.65 -1.81
C GLU A 17 9.48 -8.18 -2.58
N VAL A 18 8.57 -7.29 -2.96
CA VAL A 18 7.28 -7.62 -3.62
C VAL A 18 7.29 -7.20 -5.09
N PHE A 19 7.93 -6.08 -5.41
CA PHE A 19 7.93 -5.47 -6.73
C PHE A 19 9.35 -5.44 -7.31
N ASP A 20 9.60 -6.26 -8.33
CA ASP A 20 10.92 -6.36 -8.99
C ASP A 20 11.43 -5.05 -9.61
N TRP A 21 10.55 -4.09 -9.86
CA TRP A 21 10.89 -2.78 -10.43
C TRP A 21 11.19 -1.73 -9.37
N SER A 22 10.94 -2.01 -8.09
CA SER A 22 11.17 -1.08 -7.01
C SER A 22 12.44 -1.44 -6.24
N ASP A 23 13.33 -0.48 -6.06
CA ASP A 23 14.46 -0.60 -5.12
C ASP A 23 14.14 0.00 -3.74
N SER A 24 12.88 0.39 -3.50
CA SER A 24 12.49 1.09 -2.28
C SER A 24 12.47 0.16 -1.08
N ASP A 25 13.10 0.61 0.01
CA ASP A 25 13.13 -0.10 1.29
C ASP A 25 11.92 0.24 2.17
N ILE A 26 11.01 1.07 1.69
CA ILE A 26 9.79 1.42 2.42
C ILE A 26 8.75 0.30 2.29
N PRO A 27 7.91 0.09 3.32
CA PRO A 27 6.79 -0.82 3.23
C PRO A 27 5.79 -0.45 2.12
N VAL A 28 5.10 -1.44 1.55
CA VAL A 28 4.04 -1.20 0.55
C VAL A 28 2.95 -0.28 1.12
N ARG A 29 2.63 -0.39 2.42
CA ARG A 29 1.70 0.50 3.12
C ARG A 29 2.13 1.97 3.02
N ASP A 30 3.39 2.25 3.30
CA ASP A 30 3.91 3.62 3.33
C ASP A 30 3.99 4.20 1.92
N ALA A 31 4.35 3.38 0.93
CA ALA A 31 4.32 3.79 -0.48
C ALA A 31 2.91 4.20 -0.92
N LEU A 32 1.89 3.40 -0.57
CA LEU A 32 0.48 3.72 -0.83
C LEU A 32 0.04 4.99 -0.10
N TRP A 33 0.43 5.11 1.17
CA TRP A 33 0.13 6.29 1.99
C TRP A 33 0.68 7.56 1.34
N ASP A 34 1.95 7.56 0.91
CA ASP A 34 2.58 8.69 0.24
C ASP A 34 1.90 9.04 -1.08
N TYR A 35 1.53 8.04 -1.89
CA TYR A 35 0.75 8.25 -3.12
C TYR A 35 -0.58 8.97 -2.83
N PHE A 36 -1.33 8.51 -1.83
CA PHE A 36 -2.59 9.14 -1.44
C PHE A 36 -2.39 10.52 -0.81
N MET A 37 -1.32 10.73 -0.04
CA MET A 37 -0.95 12.04 0.48
C MET A 37 -0.68 13.02 -0.65
N GLU A 38 0.07 12.66 -1.68
CA GLU A 38 0.27 13.54 -2.83
C GLU A 38 -1.04 13.82 -3.58
N LYS A 39 -1.85 12.79 -3.81
CA LYS A 39 -3.13 12.88 -4.52
C LYS A 39 -4.19 13.71 -3.79
N ASN A 40 -4.24 13.60 -2.46
CA ASN A 40 -5.22 14.26 -1.61
C ASN A 40 -4.75 15.63 -1.10
N GLY A 41 -3.58 16.11 -1.54
CA GLY A 41 -3.05 17.41 -1.09
C GLY A 41 -2.58 17.40 0.38
N ARG A 42 -2.06 16.26 0.84
CA ARG A 42 -1.58 15.97 2.21
C ARG A 42 -2.68 15.97 3.27
N ASP A 43 -3.91 15.71 2.85
CA ASP A 43 -5.05 15.50 3.73
C ASP A 43 -4.99 14.10 4.34
N THR A 44 -4.58 14.02 5.61
CA THR A 44 -4.43 12.75 6.32
C THR A 44 -5.77 12.02 6.51
N ILE A 45 -6.89 12.74 6.61
CA ILE A 45 -8.22 12.14 6.80
C ILE A 45 -8.59 11.37 5.53
N LYS A 46 -8.48 12.02 4.37
CA LYS A 46 -8.79 11.38 3.08
C LYS A 46 -7.83 10.26 2.74
N THR A 47 -6.55 10.40 3.11
CA THR A 47 -5.56 9.35 2.92
C THR A 47 -5.90 8.12 3.76
N GLU A 48 -6.29 8.30 5.03
CA GLU A 48 -6.70 7.20 5.88
C GLU A 48 -7.95 6.50 5.32
N GLU A 49 -8.96 7.27 4.90
CA GLU A 49 -10.16 6.74 4.24
C GLU A 49 -9.84 5.96 2.95
N ALA A 50 -8.87 6.43 2.17
CA ALA A 50 -8.41 5.76 0.96
C ALA A 50 -7.61 4.48 1.26
N MET A 51 -6.94 4.39 2.41
CA MET A 51 -6.17 3.21 2.85
C MET A 51 -7.04 2.10 3.45
N LEU A 52 -8.17 2.45 4.07
CA LEU A 52 -9.12 1.48 4.65
C LEU A 52 -9.49 0.29 3.74
N PRO A 53 -9.81 0.46 2.44
CA PRO A 53 -10.09 -0.68 1.57
C PRO A 53 -8.88 -1.61 1.43
N PHE A 54 -7.66 -1.08 1.29
CA PHE A 54 -6.44 -1.89 1.12
C PHE A 54 -6.12 -2.73 2.36
N LEU A 55 -6.49 -2.27 3.56
CA LEU A 55 -6.33 -3.07 4.80
C LEU A 55 -7.21 -4.33 4.83
N LYS A 56 -8.30 -4.35 4.05
CA LYS A 56 -9.26 -5.45 4.02
C LYS A 56 -9.24 -6.23 2.71
N ASP A 57 -8.64 -5.66 1.67
CA ASP A 57 -8.56 -6.24 0.35
C ASP A 57 -7.54 -7.39 0.26
N SER A 58 -7.56 -8.09 -0.87
CA SER A 58 -6.60 -9.15 -1.16
C SER A 58 -5.28 -8.60 -1.70
N ASP A 59 -4.18 -9.29 -1.39
CA ASP A 59 -2.83 -8.95 -1.85
C ASP A 59 -2.76 -8.69 -3.36
N ASP A 60 -3.39 -9.54 -4.19
CA ASP A 60 -3.41 -9.40 -5.66
C ASP A 60 -3.92 -8.03 -6.14
N LYS A 61 -4.92 -7.47 -5.45
CA LYS A 61 -5.47 -6.16 -5.79
C LYS A 61 -4.56 -5.03 -5.35
N ILE A 62 -3.94 -5.16 -4.18
CA ILE A 62 -2.95 -4.21 -3.68
C ILE A 62 -1.78 -4.16 -4.67
N GLU A 63 -1.26 -5.32 -5.07
CA GLU A 63 -0.18 -5.44 -6.05
C GLU A 63 -0.56 -4.84 -7.41
N SER A 64 -1.77 -5.14 -7.91
CA SER A 64 -2.26 -4.58 -9.17
C SER A 64 -2.34 -3.06 -9.10
N PHE A 65 -2.91 -2.50 -8.02
CA PHE A 65 -3.00 -1.06 -7.84
C PHE A 65 -1.62 -0.39 -7.78
N VAL A 66 -0.68 -0.97 -7.03
CA VAL A 66 0.68 -0.46 -6.90
C VAL A 66 1.41 -0.50 -8.25
N ASN A 67 1.29 -1.59 -9.00
CA ASN A 67 1.85 -1.72 -10.34
C ASN A 67 1.25 -0.74 -11.36
N GLU A 68 -0.03 -0.38 -11.22
CA GLU A 68 -0.69 0.57 -12.13
C GLU A 68 -0.43 2.03 -11.77
N ASN A 69 -0.26 2.36 -10.48
CA ASN A 69 -0.22 3.75 -10.00
C ASN A 69 1.15 4.22 -9.50
N LEU A 70 1.95 3.33 -8.90
CA LEU A 70 3.25 3.67 -8.33
C LEU A 70 4.43 3.28 -9.23
N LYS A 71 4.21 2.38 -10.20
CA LYS A 71 5.21 2.06 -11.21
C LYS A 71 5.43 3.27 -12.13
N LYS A 72 6.62 3.85 -12.08
CA LYS A 72 7.06 4.95 -12.97
C LYS A 72 8.09 4.47 -13.98
#